data_AF-A0A291QWA6-F1
#
_entry.id   AF-A0A291QWA6-F1
#
_cell.length_a   1.000
_cell.length_b   1.000
_cell.length_c   1.000
_cell.angle_alpha   90.00
_cell.angle_beta   90.00
_cell.angle_gamma   90.00
#
_symmetry.space_group_name_H-M   'P 1'
#
loop_
_entity.id
_entity.type
_entity.pdbx_description
1 polymer ?
#
loop_
_entity_poly.entity_id
_entity_poly.type
_entity_poly.pdbx_seq_one_letter_code
_entity_poly.pdbx_strand_id
1 'polypeptide(L)'
;MKNIGSYEHVTKAGFKQTITKYRAGNCNGCPLRSDCHGQKDNRIIEVNHNLNRLKRQAEKRLKTKRGIQKRKQRCHDTEPVFANIKHNHLFKRFMMRGLDKVSIEAGLLALAHNLRKRTA
;
A
#
# COMPACT_ATOMS: atom_id res chain seq x y z
N MET A 1 5.76 4.74 27.14
CA MET A 1 6.24 5.94 26.40
C MET A 1 5.27 7.09 26.65
N LYS A 2 5.77 8.32 26.83
CA LYS A 2 4.95 9.51 27.09
C LYS A 2 4.63 10.22 25.78
N ASN A 3 3.39 10.69 25.63
CA ASN A 3 2.98 11.50 24.47
C ASN A 3 3.61 12.90 24.59
N ILE A 4 4.33 13.34 23.56
CA ILE A 4 4.99 14.66 23.51
C ILE A 4 4.14 15.68 22.73
N GLY A 5 3.17 15.21 21.94
CA GLY A 5 2.31 16.04 21.12
C GLY A 5 2.02 15.43 19.75
N SER A 6 1.10 16.08 19.02
CA SER A 6 0.74 15.74 17.65
C SER A 6 0.98 16.92 16.72
N TYR A 7 1.40 16.63 15.49
CA TYR A 7 1.57 17.64 14.44
C TYR A 7 0.96 17.13 13.12
N GLU A 8 0.69 18.08 12.22
CA GLU A 8 0.21 17.77 10.88
C GLU A 8 1.39 17.66 9.91
N HIS A 9 1.35 16.64 9.05
CA HIS A 9 2.32 16.40 7.99
C HIS A 9 1.58 16.23 6.66
N VAL A 10 2.05 16.93 5.63
CA VAL A 10 1.50 16.82 4.28
C VAL A 10 2.37 15.85 3.48
N THR A 11 1.76 14.78 2.98
CA THR A 11 2.45 13.83 2.10
C THR A 11 2.78 14.45 0.75
N LYS A 12 3.74 13.86 0.02
CA LYS A 12 4.07 14.28 -1.37
C LYS A 12 2.87 14.28 -2.32
N ALA A 13 1.85 13.47 -2.03
CA ALA A 13 0.60 13.40 -2.79
C ALA A 13 -0.47 14.41 -2.32
N GLY A 14 -0.13 15.33 -1.40
CA GLY A 14 -1.04 16.39 -0.93
C GLY A 14 -1.96 16.01 0.23
N PHE A 15 -1.90 14.76 0.73
CA PHE A 15 -2.75 14.35 1.85
C PHE A 15 -2.21 14.83 3.19
N LYS A 16 -3.06 15.51 3.97
CA LYS A 16 -2.79 15.90 5.36
C LYS A 16 -2.91 14.69 6.29
N GLN A 17 -1.94 14.51 7.18
CA GLN A 17 -1.87 13.41 8.14
C GLN A 17 -1.50 13.93 9.53
N THR A 18 -2.23 13.48 10.55
CA THR A 18 -1.89 13.75 11.95
C THR A 18 -0.93 12.67 12.47
N ILE A 19 0.25 13.08 12.93
CA ILE A 19 1.28 12.19 13.47
C ILE A 19 1.48 12.53 14.95
N THR A 20 1.44 11.52 15.81
CA THR A 20 1.66 11.66 17.25
C THR A 20 3.06 11.19 17.63
N LYS A 21 3.81 12.00 18.38
CA LYS A 21 5.16 11.69 18.86
C LYS A 21 5.14 11.13 20.28
N TYR A 22 5.84 10.03 20.49
CA TYR A 22 5.98 9.37 21.78
C TYR A 22 7.44 9.28 22.19
N ARG A 23 7.79 9.69 23.42
CA ARG A 23 9.13 9.56 24.00
C ARG A 23 9.21 8.38 24.96
N ALA A 24 10.33 7.68 24.96
CA ALA A 24 10.70 6.84 26.09
C ALA A 24 10.92 7.68 27.36
N GLY A 25 10.75 7.05 28.54
CA GLY A 25 10.89 7.73 29.82
C GLY A 25 12.36 7.99 30.17
N ASN A 26 13.19 6.95 30.08
CA ASN A 26 14.63 7.02 30.32
C ASN A 26 15.35 5.94 29.48
N CYS A 27 16.24 6.37 28.60
CA CYS A 27 17.11 5.51 27.78
C CYS A 27 18.59 5.62 28.18
N ASN A 28 18.90 6.31 29.28
CA ASN A 28 20.27 6.44 29.79
C ASN A 28 20.67 5.14 30.51
N GLY A 29 21.80 4.55 30.12
CA GLY A 29 22.29 3.29 30.71
C GLY A 29 21.51 2.04 30.32
N CYS A 30 20.63 2.10 29.32
CA CYS A 30 19.88 0.91 28.88
C CYS A 30 20.81 -0.06 28.12
N PRO A 31 20.94 -1.33 28.55
CA PRO A 31 21.83 -2.31 27.91
C PRO A 31 21.38 -2.65 26.47
N LEU A 32 20.09 -2.51 26.18
CA LEU A 32 19.51 -2.75 24.85
C LEU A 32 19.52 -1.50 23.96
N ARG A 33 20.23 -0.43 24.33
CA ARG A 33 20.17 0.84 23.59
C ARG A 33 20.63 0.68 22.14
N SER A 34 21.75 -0.02 21.92
CA SER A 34 22.30 -0.29 20.58
C SER A 34 21.28 -0.95 19.65
N ASP A 35 20.50 -1.89 20.18
CA ASP A 35 19.53 -2.67 19.40
C ASP A 35 18.15 -1.97 19.31
N CYS A 36 17.86 -1.06 20.24
CA CYS A 36 16.55 -0.42 20.37
C CYS A 36 16.42 0.86 19.52
N HIS A 37 17.43 1.74 19.52
CA HIS A 37 17.47 2.96 18.68
C HIS A 37 18.85 3.60 18.59
N GLY A 38 19.17 4.23 17.45
CA GLY A 38 20.41 5.00 17.24
C GLY A 38 20.32 6.50 17.58
N GLN A 39 19.23 6.98 18.15
CA GLN A 39 19.04 8.40 18.48
C GLN A 39 19.94 8.86 19.65
N LYS A 40 20.35 10.14 19.64
CA LYS A 40 21.22 10.74 20.68
C LYS A 40 20.55 10.81 22.05
N ASP A 41 19.27 11.20 22.09
CA ASP A 41 18.47 11.26 23.33
C ASP A 41 17.56 10.01 23.44
N ASN A 42 16.59 10.05 24.35
CA ASN A 42 15.52 9.07 24.51
C ASN A 42 14.83 8.75 23.19
N ARG A 43 14.49 7.47 22.99
CA ARG A 43 13.76 6.99 21.83
C ARG A 43 12.48 7.79 21.57
N ILE A 44 12.37 8.39 20.39
CA ILE A 44 11.15 9.01 19.88
C ILE A 44 10.57 8.14 18.77
N ILE A 45 9.27 7.83 18.89
CA ILE A 45 8.50 7.11 17.87
C ILE A 45 7.38 8.01 17.38
N GLU A 46 7.21 8.04 16.06
CA GLU A 46 6.10 8.69 15.38
C GLU A 46 5.04 7.66 14.99
N VAL A 47 3.79 7.91 15.37
CA VAL A 47 2.67 7.01 15.09
C VAL A 47 1.54 7.78 14.43
N ASN A 48 1.13 7.31 13.26
CA ASN A 48 -0.12 7.75 12.63
C ASN A 48 -1.25 6.78 13.00
N HIS A 49 -2.06 7.18 13.97
CA HIS A 49 -3.16 6.36 14.48
C HIS A 49 -4.24 6.09 13.44
N ASN A 50 -4.54 7.07 12.58
CA ASN A 50 -5.53 6.91 11.54
C ASN A 50 -5.07 5.87 10.50
N LEU A 51 -3.81 5.94 10.06
CA LEU A 51 -3.23 4.95 9.16
C LEU A 51 -3.29 3.54 9.76
N ASN A 52 -2.94 3.40 11.05
CA ASN A 52 -3.02 2.11 11.74
C ASN A 52 -4.45 1.59 11.83
N ARG A 53 -5.44 2.45 12.08
CA ARG A 53 -6.86 2.11 12.06
C ARG A 53 -7.28 1.59 10.68
N LEU A 54 -6.92 2.29 9.61
CA LEU A 54 -7.25 1.90 8.23
C LEU A 54 -6.61 0.56 7.85
N LYS A 55 -5.33 0.35 8.20
CA LYS A 55 -4.64 -0.93 7.98
C LYS A 55 -5.34 -2.09 8.70
N ARG A 56 -5.72 -1.91 9.97
CA ARG A 56 -6.49 -2.91 10.73
C ARG A 56 -7.85 -3.20 10.08
N GLN A 57 -8.54 -2.19 9.58
CA GLN A 57 -9.83 -2.37 8.89
C GLN A 57 -9.67 -3.18 7.59
N ALA A 58 -8.65 -2.87 6.79
CA ALA A 58 -8.33 -3.63 5.59
C ALA A 58 -7.98 -5.09 5.91
N GLU A 59 -7.13 -5.31 6.92
CA GLU A 59 -6.73 -6.65 7.35
C GLU A 59 -7.93 -7.47 7.84
N LYS A 60 -8.80 -6.89 8.67
CA LYS A 60 -10.05 -7.52 9.11
C LYS A 60 -10.89 -7.97 7.91
N ARG A 61 -11.10 -7.08 6.92
CA ARG A 61 -11.87 -7.40 5.71
C ARG A 61 -11.23 -8.54 4.92
N LEU A 62 -9.90 -8.53 4.75
CA LEU A 62 -9.17 -9.59 4.06
C LEU A 62 -9.30 -10.95 4.76
N LYS A 63 -9.23 -10.97 6.10
CA LYS A 63 -9.29 -12.19 6.92
C LYS A 63 -10.70 -12.79 7.06
N THR A 64 -11.76 -12.10 6.65
CA THR A 64 -13.11 -12.70 6.60
C THR A 64 -13.19 -13.89 5.63
N LYS A 65 -14.16 -14.80 5.82
CA LYS A 65 -14.43 -15.91 4.89
C LYS A 65 -14.57 -15.43 3.44
N ARG A 66 -15.34 -14.36 3.23
CA ARG A 66 -15.52 -13.70 1.92
C ARG A 66 -14.20 -13.15 1.37
N GLY A 67 -13.39 -12.51 2.22
CA GLY A 67 -12.07 -11.98 1.82
C GLY A 67 -11.09 -13.08 1.42
N ILE A 68 -11.08 -14.22 2.12
CA ILE A 68 -10.28 -15.40 1.76
C ILE A 68 -10.77 -15.99 0.43
N GLN A 69 -12.08 -16.16 0.26
CA GLN A 69 -12.67 -16.67 -0.98
C GLN A 69 -12.27 -15.80 -2.19
N LYS A 70 -12.45 -14.47 -2.09
CA LYS A 70 -12.04 -13.54 -3.16
C LYS A 70 -10.55 -13.59 -3.45
N ARG A 71 -9.70 -13.77 -2.43
CA ARG A 71 -8.24 -13.91 -2.61
C ARG A 71 -7.89 -15.17 -3.40
N LYS A 72 -8.54 -16.30 -3.12
CA LYS A 72 -8.36 -17.53 -3.90
C LYS A 72 -8.89 -17.39 -5.33
N GLN A 73 -10.05 -16.78 -5.49
CA GLN A 73 -10.66 -16.52 -6.80
C GLN A 73 -9.76 -15.65 -7.70
N ARG A 74 -9.03 -14.69 -7.11
CA ARG A 74 -8.11 -13.78 -7.83
C ARG A 74 -7.10 -14.51 -8.72
N CYS A 75 -6.58 -15.64 -8.25
CA CYS A 75 -5.59 -16.46 -8.96
C CYS A 75 -6.14 -17.15 -10.20
N HIS A 76 -7.46 -17.34 -10.29
CA HIS A 76 -8.11 -17.99 -11.42
C HIS A 76 -8.80 -16.99 -12.37
N ASP A 77 -9.33 -15.90 -11.83
CA ASP A 77 -10.07 -14.93 -12.63
C ASP A 77 -9.17 -13.79 -13.14
N THR A 78 -8.58 -13.02 -12.23
CA THR A 78 -7.94 -11.75 -12.58
C THR A 78 -6.46 -11.88 -12.90
N GLU A 79 -5.71 -12.65 -12.12
CA GLU A 79 -4.25 -12.80 -12.31
C GLU A 79 -3.92 -13.43 -13.67
N PRO A 80 -4.63 -14.45 -14.16
CA PRO A 80 -4.36 -15.04 -15.49
C PRO A 80 -4.59 -14.06 -16.64
N VAL A 81 -5.59 -13.17 -16.52
CA VAL A 81 -5.85 -12.13 -17.51
C VAL A 81 -4.65 -11.18 -17.62
N PHE A 82 -4.14 -10.68 -16.50
CA PHE A 82 -2.96 -9.82 -16.50
C PHE A 82 -1.69 -10.56 -16.93
N ALA A 83 -1.54 -11.84 -16.56
CA ALA A 83 -0.41 -12.66 -16.98
C ALA A 83 -0.42 -12.85 -18.51
N ASN A 84 -1.57 -13.16 -19.10
CA ASN A 84 -1.73 -13.29 -20.55
C ASN A 84 -1.39 -11.97 -21.28
N ILE A 85 -1.88 -10.83 -20.77
CA ILE A 85 -1.54 -9.50 -21.30
C ILE A 85 -0.03 -9.23 -21.26
N LYS A 86 0.64 -9.54 -20.15
CA LYS A 86 2.07 -9.23 -19.99
C LYS A 86 2.98 -10.19 -20.76
N HIS A 87 2.70 -11.48 -20.70
CA HIS A 87 3.59 -12.52 -21.22
C HIS A 87 3.24 -12.94 -22.65
N ASN A 88 1.96 -13.19 -22.95
CA ASN A 88 1.55 -13.68 -24.26
C ASN A 88 1.35 -12.53 -25.26
N HIS A 89 0.84 -11.38 -24.80
CA HIS A 89 0.71 -10.19 -25.64
C HIS A 89 1.94 -9.26 -25.57
N LEU A 90 2.96 -9.64 -24.79
CA LEU A 90 4.22 -8.90 -24.63
C LEU A 90 4.04 -7.43 -24.19
N PHE A 91 2.90 -7.09 -23.58
CA PHE A 91 2.62 -5.73 -23.13
C PHE A 91 3.37 -5.45 -21.81
N LYS A 92 4.60 -4.95 -21.95
CA LYS A 92 5.49 -4.67 -20.80
C LYS A 92 5.49 -3.21 -20.37
N ARG A 93 5.18 -2.28 -21.28
CA ARG A 93 5.23 -0.83 -21.06
C ARG A 93 4.14 -0.15 -21.89
N PHE A 94 3.60 0.93 -21.34
CA PHE A 94 2.73 1.84 -22.09
C PHE A 94 3.55 2.61 -23.12
N MET A 95 2.99 2.79 -24.30
CA MET A 95 3.59 3.58 -25.39
C MET A 95 3.38 5.08 -25.16
N MET A 96 2.23 5.47 -24.63
CA MET A 96 1.90 6.87 -24.40
C MET A 96 2.33 7.35 -23.00
N ARG A 97 2.49 8.67 -22.86
CA ARG A 97 2.81 9.35 -21.59
C ARG A 97 1.68 10.29 -21.19
N GLY A 98 1.46 10.44 -19.88
CA GLY A 98 0.36 11.22 -19.30
C GLY A 98 -0.85 10.36 -18.95
N LEU A 99 -1.52 10.67 -17.84
CA LEU A 99 -2.59 9.84 -17.28
C LEU A 99 -3.75 9.63 -18.26
N ASP A 100 -4.15 10.67 -18.99
CA ASP A 100 -5.29 10.60 -19.92
C ASP A 100 -5.00 9.63 -21.07
N LYS A 101 -3.82 9.76 -21.69
CA LYS A 101 -3.40 8.92 -22.81
C LYS A 101 -3.18 7.47 -22.36
N VAL A 102 -2.50 7.26 -21.22
CA VAL A 102 -2.31 5.92 -20.64
C VAL A 102 -3.65 5.26 -20.32
N SER A 103 -4.65 6.02 -19.89
CA SER A 103 -5.99 5.49 -19.61
C SER A 103 -6.68 5.01 -20.90
N ILE A 104 -6.54 5.73 -22.01
CA ILE A 104 -7.05 5.30 -23.32
C ILE A 104 -6.36 4.00 -23.76
N GLU A 105 -5.03 3.92 -23.65
CA GLU A 105 -4.26 2.72 -24.02
C GLU A 105 -4.67 1.50 -23.17
N ALA A 106 -4.80 1.68 -21.85
CA ALA A 106 -5.28 0.63 -20.96
C ALA A 106 -6.71 0.18 -21.30
N GLY A 107 -7.59 1.13 -21.67
CA GLY A 107 -8.97 0.84 -22.09
C GLY A 107 -9.03 0.04 -23.38
N LEU A 108 -8.26 0.42 -24.39
CA LEU A 108 -8.15 -0.31 -25.66
C LEU A 108 -7.62 -1.74 -25.45
N LEU A 109 -6.60 -1.89 -24.59
CA LEU A 109 -6.04 -3.20 -24.24
C LEU A 109 -7.08 -4.10 -23.56
N ALA A 110 -7.86 -3.55 -22.62
CA ALA A 110 -8.93 -4.28 -21.95
C ALA A 110 -10.06 -4.67 -22.91
N LEU A 111 -10.46 -3.76 -23.81
CA LEU A 111 -11.46 -4.02 -24.84
C LEU A 111 -11.02 -5.14 -25.78
N ALA A 112 -9.78 -5.06 -26.29
CA ALA A 112 -9.22 -6.09 -27.16
C ALA A 112 -9.17 -7.46 -26.48
N HIS A 113 -8.77 -7.51 -25.21
CA HIS A 113 -8.80 -8.75 -24.42
C HIS A 113 -10.22 -9.32 -24.30
N ASN A 114 -11.20 -8.48 -23.96
CA ASN A 114 -12.60 -8.90 -23.80
C ASN A 114 -13.22 -9.39 -25.11
N LEU A 115 -12.96 -8.71 -26.23
CA LEU A 115 -13.41 -9.15 -27.55
C LEU A 115 -12.82 -10.52 -27.92
N ARG A 116 -11.51 -10.71 -27.72
CA ARG A 116 -10.84 -11.99 -27.97
C ARG A 116 -11.44 -13.13 -27.16
N LYS A 117 -11.79 -12.88 -25.89
CA LYS A 117 -12.43 -13.86 -25.02
C LYS A 117 -13.88 -14.19 -25.42
N ARG A 118 -14.58 -13.27 -26.10
CA ARG A 118 -15.96 -13.45 -26.55
C ARG A 118 -16.04 -14.21 -27.88
N THR A 119 -15.02 -14.09 -28.74
CA THR A 119 -14.99 -14.73 -30.06
C THR A 119 -14.33 -16.11 -30.06
N ALA A 120 -13.50 -16.41 -29.05
CA ALA A 120 -12.87 -17.71 -28.84
C ALA A 120 -13.74 -18.59 -27.93
#